data_AF-S3CT52-F1
#
_entry.id   AF-S3CT52-F1
#
_cell.length_a   1.000
_cell.length_b   1.000
_cell.length_c   1.000
_cell.angle_alpha   90.00
_cell.angle_beta   90.00
_cell.angle_gamma   90.00
#
_symmetry.space_group_name_H-M   'P 1'
#
loop_
_entity.id
_entity.type
_entity.pdbx_description
1 polymer ?
#
loop_
_entity_poly.entity_id
_entity_poly.type
_entity_poly.pdbx_seq_one_letter_code
_entity_poly.pdbx_strand_id
1 'polypeptide(L)'
;MGVPKLLSTLTPHGERKPLNGARVIIDGPALAYYVVGLCMADPVMSAGRNHPLDQPSYGQLGEAAIGWLDELRSHDIKIEALYFDGYLPKAKRPVRLERSYRTSAQLKDVCSFYQRDNLPGFDVKGPRTGSLLPAPPFAVPAVLDALRESSVYGPLTIVVPGEADTFCAEHARTKGGGTVITSDSDLLVQDLGPDAEVVLFRDLADVRNATAGKPLIVPTYALSTIRRRLSLPGDDEGIMVDFAFELSMDPHLSATELADQTKKGYAKTKYAQEYTEFAEQYAYPSSLAAGAKQYDITGLDPRVSELALQSLFPHEGQNPDPKKSADEIFAFEPPLLDNCTRTNAWEPSAPIRACAFSLLQILAGRRIKKVREYTRMASMATRGSELDLVPVAKLVQTIDTLATLLRRVRKSVANSPVLQWATLASYYDMQWSKANGKASVCLEVMYEETSVGGMLDRVTWDAVHWLAETQATLYSLRVLKQTVQFVLEACKDQNDSLDAALSTSLGSLKELLLLPSTVPPLKDYPTLRILRDLPAKLKGAGALKLLAELADIPEGIKFKAEVKKNKNKNKSKKRKRSDHAAGPAAGGKATTNPFSVLGVE
;
A
#
# COMPACT_ATOMS: atom_id res chain seq x y z
N MET A 1 -16.50 -1.74 -4.55
CA MET A 1 -16.74 -0.32 -4.25
C MET A 1 -17.59 0.24 -5.37
N GLY A 2 -18.10 1.44 -5.12
CA GLY A 2 -18.96 2.11 -6.06
C GLY A 2 -20.42 1.71 -5.90
N VAL A 3 -21.25 2.22 -6.80
CA VAL A 3 -22.70 2.03 -6.80
C VAL A 3 -22.99 0.53 -6.92
N PRO A 4 -23.56 -0.11 -5.89
CA PRO A 4 -23.77 -1.56 -5.89
C PRO A 4 -24.59 -1.99 -7.10
N LYS A 5 -24.18 -3.10 -7.72
CA LYS A 5 -24.79 -3.70 -8.93
C LYS A 5 -24.76 -2.83 -10.19
N LEU A 6 -24.21 -1.61 -10.18
CA LEU A 6 -24.17 -0.73 -11.35
C LEU A 6 -23.61 -1.44 -12.58
N LEU A 7 -22.42 -2.04 -12.45
CA LEU A 7 -21.79 -2.72 -13.55
C LEU A 7 -22.61 -3.90 -14.08
N SER A 8 -23.18 -4.73 -13.20
CA SER A 8 -24.06 -5.84 -13.64
C SER A 8 -25.31 -5.35 -14.35
N THR A 9 -25.87 -4.21 -13.91
CA THR A 9 -27.04 -3.57 -14.53
C THR A 9 -26.70 -2.99 -15.91
N LEU A 10 -25.51 -2.40 -16.08
CA LEU A 10 -25.08 -1.77 -17.32
C LEU A 10 -24.40 -2.73 -18.31
N THR A 11 -23.93 -3.90 -17.85
CA THR A 11 -23.23 -4.89 -18.70
C THR A 11 -23.99 -5.25 -19.98
N PRO A 12 -25.31 -5.51 -19.97
CA PRO A 12 -26.08 -5.81 -21.19
C PRO A 12 -26.10 -4.68 -22.23
N HIS A 13 -25.78 -3.46 -21.81
CA HIS A 13 -25.77 -2.27 -22.67
C HIS A 13 -24.39 -1.94 -23.25
N GLY A 14 -23.34 -2.67 -22.86
CA GLY A 14 -22.02 -2.58 -23.45
C GLY A 14 -21.96 -3.08 -24.89
N GLU A 15 -20.86 -2.76 -25.57
CA GLU A 15 -20.54 -3.22 -26.92
C GLU A 15 -19.21 -3.97 -26.92
N ARG A 16 -19.00 -4.88 -27.87
CA ARG A 16 -17.68 -5.51 -28.06
C ARG A 16 -17.09 -4.99 -29.36
N LYS A 17 -15.92 -4.37 -29.27
CA LYS A 17 -15.28 -3.73 -30.42
C LYS A 17 -13.75 -3.76 -30.30
N PRO A 18 -13.00 -3.56 -31.40
CA PRO A 18 -11.55 -3.50 -31.34
C PRO A 18 -11.07 -2.30 -30.53
N LEU A 19 -10.04 -2.52 -29.70
CA LEU A 19 -9.33 -1.46 -28.98
C LEU A 19 -8.15 -0.89 -29.79
N ASN A 20 -7.72 -1.57 -30.86
CA ASN A 20 -6.63 -1.10 -31.73
C ASN A 20 -6.93 0.29 -32.30
N GLY A 21 -5.91 1.14 -32.35
CA GLY A 21 -6.04 2.54 -32.79
C GLY A 21 -6.65 3.48 -31.74
N ALA A 22 -7.10 2.97 -30.59
CA ALA A 22 -7.72 3.79 -29.56
C ALA A 22 -6.72 4.70 -28.84
N ARG A 23 -7.20 5.88 -28.46
CA ARG A 23 -6.55 6.79 -27.52
C ARG A 23 -6.98 6.40 -26.11
N VAL A 24 -6.02 6.06 -25.26
CA VAL A 24 -6.29 5.46 -23.95
C VAL A 24 -5.80 6.34 -22.81
N ILE A 25 -6.65 6.50 -21.80
CA ILE A 25 -6.35 7.16 -20.53
C ILE A 25 -6.40 6.08 -19.45
N ILE A 26 -5.43 6.04 -18.55
CA ILE A 26 -5.29 4.93 -17.60
C ILE A 26 -5.45 5.43 -16.16
N ASP A 27 -6.34 4.78 -15.43
CA ASP A 27 -6.41 4.85 -13.97
C ASP A 27 -5.23 4.06 -13.36
N GLY A 28 -4.25 4.80 -12.84
CA GLY A 28 -2.99 4.29 -12.30
C GLY A 28 -3.14 3.40 -11.07
N PRO A 29 -3.90 3.79 -10.03
CA PRO A 29 -4.21 2.92 -8.90
C PRO A 29 -4.83 1.60 -9.34
N ALA A 30 -5.81 1.63 -10.26
CA ALA A 30 -6.40 0.41 -10.80
C ALA A 30 -5.39 -0.44 -11.58
N LEU A 31 -4.50 0.17 -12.37
CA LEU A 31 -3.39 -0.53 -13.05
C LEU A 31 -2.49 -1.25 -12.03
N ALA A 32 -2.10 -0.57 -10.95
CA ALA A 32 -1.20 -1.14 -9.96
C ALA A 32 -1.81 -2.39 -9.29
N TYR A 33 -3.09 -2.34 -8.90
CA TYR A 33 -3.76 -3.51 -8.33
C TYR A 33 -3.99 -4.63 -9.37
N TYR A 34 -4.27 -4.28 -10.62
CA TYR A 34 -4.36 -5.25 -11.70
C TYR A 34 -3.05 -6.00 -11.91
N VAL A 35 -1.92 -5.27 -11.95
CA VAL A 35 -0.58 -5.85 -12.09
C VAL A 35 -0.20 -6.72 -10.89
N VAL A 36 -0.61 -6.35 -9.66
CA VAL A 36 -0.46 -7.24 -8.50
C VAL A 36 -1.18 -8.57 -8.75
N GLY A 37 -2.41 -8.54 -9.26
CA GLY A 37 -3.16 -9.74 -9.64
C GLY A 37 -2.42 -10.60 -10.66
N LEU A 38 -1.85 -9.97 -11.70
CA LEU A 38 -1.03 -10.67 -12.70
C LEU A 38 0.20 -11.33 -12.09
N CYS A 39 0.98 -10.60 -11.30
CA CYS A 39 2.18 -11.13 -10.63
C CYS A 39 1.86 -12.25 -9.63
N MET A 40 0.66 -12.21 -9.03
CA MET A 40 0.19 -13.25 -8.12
C MET A 40 -0.26 -14.52 -8.86
N ALA A 41 -0.92 -14.39 -10.01
CA ALA A 41 -1.52 -15.49 -10.76
C ALA A 41 -0.58 -16.17 -11.78
N ASP A 42 0.30 -15.41 -12.44
CA ASP A 42 1.17 -15.91 -13.51
C ASP A 42 2.35 -16.74 -12.94
N PRO A 43 2.50 -18.03 -13.34
CA PRO A 43 3.61 -18.87 -12.90
C PRO A 43 5.01 -18.31 -13.21
N VAL A 44 5.18 -17.65 -14.36
CA VAL A 44 6.45 -17.05 -14.81
C VAL A 44 6.77 -15.82 -13.98
N MET A 45 5.81 -14.91 -13.77
CA MET A 45 6.00 -13.73 -12.92
C MET A 45 6.09 -14.09 -11.43
N SER A 46 5.55 -15.25 -11.04
CA SER A 46 5.68 -15.80 -9.70
C SER A 46 7.06 -16.44 -9.41
N ALA A 47 7.94 -16.53 -10.41
CA ALA A 47 9.21 -17.23 -10.29
C ALA A 47 10.03 -16.72 -9.10
N GLY A 48 10.52 -17.67 -8.28
CA GLY A 48 11.28 -17.41 -7.06
C GLY A 48 10.45 -17.27 -5.79
N ARG A 49 9.12 -17.15 -5.84
CA ARG A 49 8.28 -17.21 -4.63
C ARG A 49 8.24 -18.65 -4.13
N ASN A 50 9.05 -18.94 -3.11
CA ASN A 50 9.20 -20.27 -2.55
C ASN A 50 8.51 -20.39 -1.19
N HIS A 51 8.45 -19.28 -0.45
CA HIS A 51 7.81 -19.23 0.86
C HIS A 51 6.34 -18.75 0.73
N PRO A 52 5.38 -19.26 1.51
CA PRO A 52 3.97 -18.85 1.41
C PRO A 52 3.73 -17.37 1.75
N LEU A 53 4.61 -16.77 2.55
CA LEU A 53 4.58 -15.35 2.88
C LEU A 53 5.28 -14.47 1.83
N ASP A 54 5.87 -15.05 0.77
CA ASP A 54 6.51 -14.26 -0.28
C ASP A 54 5.48 -13.47 -1.08
N GLN A 55 5.64 -12.14 -1.06
CA GLN A 55 4.95 -11.22 -1.95
C GLN A 55 5.83 -10.88 -3.17
N PRO A 56 5.25 -10.51 -4.32
CA PRO A 56 6.01 -9.92 -5.42
C PRO A 56 6.84 -8.73 -4.92
N SER A 57 8.09 -8.62 -5.37
CA SER A 57 8.90 -7.44 -5.06
C SER A 57 8.34 -6.22 -5.78
N TYR A 58 8.61 -5.03 -5.23
CA TYR A 58 8.18 -3.77 -5.86
C TYR A 58 8.82 -3.54 -7.23
N GLY A 59 10.05 -4.04 -7.43
CA GLY A 59 10.69 -4.05 -8.76
C GLY A 59 9.93 -4.91 -9.76
N GLN A 60 9.51 -6.13 -9.36
CA GLN A 60 8.70 -7.01 -10.20
C GLN A 60 7.36 -6.37 -10.56
N LEU A 61 6.72 -5.64 -9.64
CA LEU A 61 5.48 -4.91 -9.94
C LEU A 61 5.70 -3.79 -10.97
N GLY A 62 6.78 -3.03 -10.84
CA GLY A 62 7.15 -1.98 -11.79
C GLY A 62 7.43 -2.52 -13.19
N GLU A 63 8.26 -3.57 -13.29
CA GLU A 63 8.58 -4.24 -14.55
C GLU A 63 7.35 -4.83 -15.22
N ALA A 64 6.46 -5.47 -14.45
CA ALA A 64 5.23 -6.03 -14.98
C ALA A 64 4.25 -4.96 -15.47
N ALA A 65 4.19 -3.79 -14.81
CA ALA A 65 3.37 -2.67 -15.28
C ALA A 65 3.90 -2.11 -16.61
N ILE A 66 5.20 -1.85 -16.72
CA ILE A 66 5.83 -1.38 -17.96
C ILE A 66 5.60 -2.39 -19.09
N GLY A 67 5.90 -3.67 -18.84
CA GLY A 67 5.71 -4.72 -19.86
C GLY A 67 4.27 -4.88 -20.31
N TRP A 68 3.29 -4.68 -19.41
CA TRP A 68 1.88 -4.70 -19.78
C TRP A 68 1.47 -3.50 -20.65
N LEU A 69 2.00 -2.31 -20.36
CA LEU A 69 1.76 -1.12 -21.18
C LEU A 69 2.45 -1.22 -22.55
N ASP A 70 3.63 -1.82 -22.62
CA ASP A 70 4.35 -2.07 -23.88
C ASP A 70 3.54 -3.03 -24.76
N GLU A 71 2.97 -4.09 -24.16
CA GLU A 71 2.09 -5.01 -24.87
C GLU A 71 0.87 -4.29 -25.42
N LEU A 72 0.19 -3.44 -24.64
CA LEU A 72 -0.92 -2.63 -25.16
C LEU A 72 -0.52 -1.81 -26.39
N ARG A 73 0.63 -1.13 -26.32
CA ARG A 73 1.13 -0.30 -27.44
C ARG A 73 1.45 -1.13 -28.68
N SER A 74 1.86 -2.38 -28.52
CA SER A 74 2.10 -3.29 -29.64
C SER A 74 0.84 -3.58 -30.47
N HIS A 75 -0.35 -3.38 -29.89
CA HIS A 75 -1.65 -3.49 -30.54
C HIS A 75 -2.14 -2.16 -31.15
N ASP A 76 -1.24 -1.23 -31.48
CA ASP A 76 -1.58 0.09 -32.05
C ASP A 76 -2.45 0.95 -31.11
N ILE A 77 -2.28 0.78 -29.80
CA ILE A 77 -3.00 1.57 -28.78
C ILE A 77 -2.12 2.74 -28.34
N LYS A 78 -2.66 3.96 -28.40
CA LYS A 78 -1.96 5.18 -27.97
C LYS A 78 -2.34 5.53 -26.54
N ILE A 79 -1.42 5.36 -25.60
CA ILE A 79 -1.60 5.82 -24.22
C ILE A 79 -1.36 7.34 -24.17
N GLU A 80 -2.36 8.10 -23.75
CA GLU A 80 -2.31 9.57 -23.67
C GLU A 80 -1.94 10.08 -22.27
N ALA A 81 -2.40 9.42 -21.21
CA ALA A 81 -2.12 9.79 -19.83
C ALA A 81 -2.30 8.62 -18.87
N LEU A 82 -1.55 8.65 -17.75
CA LEU A 82 -1.74 7.77 -16.60
C LEU A 82 -1.93 8.65 -15.35
N TYR A 83 -3.09 8.57 -14.73
CA TYR A 83 -3.43 9.39 -13.57
C TYR A 83 -3.33 8.60 -12.27
N PHE A 84 -2.72 9.22 -11.25
CA PHE A 84 -2.59 8.66 -9.90
C PHE A 84 -3.20 9.58 -8.86
N ASP A 85 -3.87 8.99 -7.88
CA ASP A 85 -4.45 9.72 -6.75
C ASP A 85 -3.38 10.60 -6.09
N GLY A 86 -3.76 11.83 -5.78
CA GLY A 86 -2.97 12.72 -4.94
C GLY A 86 -3.76 13.34 -3.81
N TYR A 87 -5.09 13.20 -3.79
CA TYR A 87 -5.94 13.60 -2.66
C TYR A 87 -7.20 12.76 -2.60
N LEU A 88 -7.59 12.33 -1.40
CA LEU A 88 -8.86 11.64 -1.17
C LEU A 88 -9.83 12.57 -0.40
N PRO A 89 -11.04 12.82 -0.91
CA PRO A 89 -12.04 13.62 -0.20
C PRO A 89 -12.39 13.06 1.18
N LYS A 90 -12.62 13.97 2.14
CA LYS A 90 -12.99 13.61 3.52
C LYS A 90 -14.25 12.75 3.61
N ALA A 91 -15.21 12.93 2.69
CA ALA A 91 -16.42 12.13 2.61
C ALA A 91 -16.13 10.62 2.41
N LYS A 92 -15.02 10.27 1.73
CA LYS A 92 -14.59 8.88 1.51
C LYS A 92 -13.81 8.27 2.68
N ARG A 93 -13.64 8.98 3.80
CA ARG A 93 -12.98 8.47 5.00
C ARG A 93 -13.58 7.15 5.53
N PRO A 94 -14.91 6.97 5.66
CA PRO A 94 -15.49 5.71 6.13
C PRO A 94 -15.11 4.53 5.24
N VAL A 95 -15.12 4.73 3.92
CA VAL A 95 -14.72 3.71 2.93
C VAL A 95 -13.24 3.33 3.11
N ARG A 96 -12.36 4.31 3.32
CA ARG A 96 -10.95 4.05 3.54
C ARG A 96 -10.68 3.30 4.84
N LEU A 97 -11.39 3.66 5.93
CA LEU A 97 -11.35 2.91 7.17
C LEU A 97 -11.72 1.44 6.93
N GLU A 98 -12.85 1.19 6.27
CA GLU A 98 -13.32 -0.15 5.95
C GLU A 98 -12.28 -0.97 5.18
N ARG A 99 -11.68 -0.41 4.11
CA ARG A 99 -10.62 -1.06 3.34
C ARG A 99 -9.39 -1.40 4.21
N SER A 100 -8.94 -0.46 5.04
CA SER A 100 -7.80 -0.66 5.94
C SER A 100 -8.07 -1.74 6.98
N TYR A 101 -9.29 -1.81 7.50
CA TYR A 101 -9.70 -2.87 8.43
C TYR A 101 -9.80 -4.23 7.76
N ARG A 102 -10.42 -4.34 6.58
CA ARG A 102 -10.49 -5.61 5.83
C ARG A 102 -9.08 -6.15 5.56
N THR A 103 -8.16 -5.29 5.15
CA THR A 103 -6.75 -5.65 4.94
C THR A 103 -6.08 -6.09 6.24
N SER A 104 -6.30 -5.37 7.34
CA SER A 104 -5.77 -5.73 8.67
C SER A 104 -6.32 -7.07 9.18
N ALA A 105 -7.61 -7.33 8.97
CA ALA A 105 -8.27 -8.59 9.32
C ALA A 105 -7.69 -9.76 8.51
N GLN A 106 -7.52 -9.58 7.20
CA GLN A 106 -6.90 -10.58 6.33
C GLN A 106 -5.46 -10.91 6.78
N LEU A 107 -4.65 -9.90 7.12
CA LEU A 107 -3.29 -10.13 7.65
C LEU A 107 -3.30 -10.83 9.01
N LYS A 108 -4.28 -10.50 9.88
CA LYS A 108 -4.47 -11.20 11.15
C LYS A 108 -4.84 -12.67 10.94
N ASP A 109 -5.66 -12.97 9.93
CA ASP A 109 -6.04 -14.36 9.59
C ASP A 109 -4.82 -15.14 9.10
N VAL A 110 -3.97 -14.53 8.27
CA VAL A 110 -2.67 -15.12 7.87
C VAL A 110 -1.79 -15.38 9.10
N CYS A 111 -1.69 -14.40 10.00
CA CYS A 111 -0.90 -14.54 11.22
C CYS A 111 -1.42 -15.71 12.08
N SER A 112 -2.73 -15.78 12.30
CA SER A 112 -3.40 -16.82 13.09
C SER A 112 -3.30 -18.20 12.45
N PHE A 113 -3.39 -18.29 11.12
CA PHE A 113 -3.27 -19.53 10.37
C PHE A 113 -1.90 -20.20 10.58
N TYR A 114 -0.83 -19.40 10.61
CA TYR A 114 0.54 -19.87 10.77
C TYR A 114 1.04 -19.91 12.22
N GLN A 115 0.30 -19.38 13.19
CA GLN A 115 0.64 -19.39 14.63
C GLN A 115 0.62 -20.78 15.28
N ARG A 116 -0.02 -21.79 14.69
CA ARG A 116 -0.06 -23.18 15.20
C ARG A 116 1.17 -24.04 14.82
N ASP A 117 2.38 -23.46 14.86
CA ASP A 117 3.68 -24.13 14.61
C ASP A 117 4.04 -24.51 13.14
N ASN A 118 3.33 -24.00 12.13
CA ASN A 118 3.50 -24.45 10.74
C ASN A 118 4.13 -23.44 9.78
N LEU A 119 4.89 -22.44 10.25
CA LEU A 119 5.70 -21.62 9.32
C LEU A 119 6.76 -22.51 8.65
N PRO A 120 6.75 -22.64 7.31
CA PRO A 120 7.76 -23.41 6.61
C PRO A 120 9.15 -22.78 6.76
N GLY A 121 10.19 -23.60 6.58
CA GLY A 121 11.54 -23.06 6.40
C GLY A 121 11.61 -22.18 5.14
N PHE A 122 12.65 -21.33 5.05
CA PHE A 122 12.85 -20.40 3.93
C PHE A 122 12.73 -21.04 2.53
N ASP A 123 13.14 -22.32 2.41
CA ASP A 123 13.22 -23.05 1.14
C ASP A 123 12.03 -24.00 0.91
N VAL A 124 11.05 -24.06 1.82
CA VAL A 124 9.93 -25.01 1.74
C VAL A 124 8.73 -24.40 1.02
N LYS A 125 8.32 -25.04 -0.09
CA LYS A 125 7.04 -24.76 -0.76
C LYS A 125 5.88 -25.15 0.16
N GLY A 126 5.29 -24.19 0.84
CA GLY A 126 4.03 -24.42 1.56
C GLY A 126 2.81 -24.39 0.63
N PRO A 127 1.61 -24.77 1.11
CA PRO A 127 0.38 -24.61 0.36
C PRO A 127 0.25 -23.14 -0.08
N ARG A 128 0.02 -22.89 -1.38
CA ARG A 128 -0.01 -21.55 -1.94
C ARG A 128 -1.13 -20.74 -1.28
N THR A 129 -0.76 -19.81 -0.40
CA THR A 129 -1.66 -18.82 0.19
C THR A 129 -1.92 -17.64 -0.73
N GLY A 130 -1.81 -17.83 -2.05
CA GLY A 130 -1.98 -16.77 -3.04
C GLY A 130 -3.33 -16.06 -2.95
N SER A 131 -4.36 -16.71 -2.39
CA SER A 131 -5.67 -16.11 -2.11
C SER A 131 -5.80 -15.45 -0.74
N LEU A 132 -4.83 -15.65 0.18
CA LEU A 132 -4.91 -15.18 1.57
C LEU A 132 -4.09 -13.91 1.83
N LEU A 133 -3.02 -13.64 1.08
CA LEU A 133 -2.25 -12.41 1.26
C LEU A 133 -2.92 -11.24 0.52
N PRO A 134 -3.05 -10.06 1.14
CA PRO A 134 -3.44 -8.86 0.42
C PRO A 134 -2.33 -8.41 -0.54
N ALA A 135 -2.66 -7.43 -1.38
CA ALA A 135 -1.68 -6.76 -2.21
C ALA A 135 -0.51 -6.19 -1.37
N PRO A 136 0.72 -6.16 -1.91
CA PRO A 136 1.85 -5.56 -1.22
C PRO A 136 1.58 -4.10 -0.82
N PRO A 137 1.99 -3.65 0.37
CA PRO A 137 1.54 -2.37 0.95
C PRO A 137 1.92 -1.14 0.12
N PHE A 138 3.04 -1.20 -0.60
CA PHE A 138 3.55 -0.11 -1.44
C PHE A 138 3.38 -0.37 -2.95
N ALA A 139 2.42 -1.21 -3.36
CA ALA A 139 2.22 -1.57 -4.76
C ALA A 139 1.97 -0.34 -5.67
N VAL A 140 1.05 0.54 -5.29
CA VAL A 140 0.73 1.76 -6.05
C VAL A 140 1.95 2.68 -6.21
N PRO A 141 2.64 3.11 -5.13
CA PRO A 141 3.80 3.98 -5.29
C PRO A 141 5.00 3.29 -5.97
N ALA A 142 5.13 1.96 -5.88
CA ALA A 142 6.17 1.23 -6.60
C ALA A 142 5.95 1.25 -8.12
N VAL A 143 4.71 1.04 -8.56
CA VAL A 143 4.33 1.13 -9.98
C VAL A 143 4.51 2.57 -10.48
N LEU A 144 4.07 3.56 -9.70
CA LEU A 144 4.25 4.97 -10.02
C LEU A 144 5.74 5.34 -10.20
N ASP A 145 6.62 4.91 -9.28
CA ASP A 145 8.06 5.17 -9.39
C ASP A 145 8.64 4.55 -10.69
N ALA A 146 8.30 3.30 -11.00
CA ALA A 146 8.78 2.63 -12.20
C ALA A 146 8.31 3.33 -13.49
N LEU A 147 7.05 3.79 -13.52
CA LEU A 147 6.51 4.53 -14.66
C LEU A 147 7.22 5.89 -14.82
N ARG A 148 7.49 6.61 -13.72
CA ARG A 148 8.25 7.87 -13.75
C ARG A 148 9.69 7.70 -14.21
N GLU A 149 10.34 6.59 -13.85
CA GLU A 149 11.70 6.25 -14.30
C GLU A 149 11.75 5.84 -15.78
N SER A 150 10.62 5.45 -16.37
CA SER A 150 10.54 5.11 -17.79
C SER A 150 10.63 6.36 -18.66
N SER A 151 11.54 6.37 -19.64
CA SER A 151 11.65 7.43 -20.65
C SER A 151 10.40 7.56 -21.53
N VAL A 152 9.56 6.52 -21.56
CA VAL A 152 8.36 6.43 -22.37
C VAL A 152 7.14 6.89 -21.59
N TYR A 153 6.94 6.34 -20.38
CA TYR A 153 5.73 6.55 -19.60
C TYR A 153 5.85 7.68 -18.58
N GLY A 154 7.07 8.09 -18.23
CA GLY A 154 7.32 9.16 -17.26
C GLY A 154 6.62 10.47 -17.64
N PRO A 155 6.77 10.97 -18.89
CA PRO A 155 6.09 12.19 -19.33
C PRO A 155 4.55 12.11 -19.36
N LEU A 156 3.99 10.89 -19.32
CA LEU A 156 2.55 10.64 -19.36
C LEU A 156 1.95 10.41 -17.97
N THR A 157 2.78 10.25 -16.94
CA THR A 157 2.37 9.84 -15.59
C THR A 157 2.20 11.04 -14.68
N ILE A 158 1.00 11.22 -14.13
CA ILE A 158 0.60 12.43 -13.41
C ILE A 158 -0.06 12.06 -12.08
N VAL A 159 0.43 12.63 -10.97
CA VAL A 159 -0.31 12.65 -9.69
C VAL A 159 -1.22 13.87 -9.68
N VAL A 160 -2.50 13.65 -9.39
CA VAL A 160 -3.54 14.69 -9.50
C VAL A 160 -4.01 15.17 -8.13
N PRO A 161 -4.44 16.42 -7.98
CA PRO A 161 -4.98 16.95 -6.73
C PRO A 161 -6.43 16.48 -6.52
N GLY A 162 -6.61 15.17 -6.41
CA GLY A 162 -7.90 14.48 -6.28
C GLY A 162 -7.72 12.99 -6.56
N GLU A 163 -8.81 12.34 -6.93
CA GLU A 163 -8.84 10.93 -7.32
C GLU A 163 -8.55 10.77 -8.82
N ALA A 164 -7.83 9.72 -9.19
CA ALA A 164 -7.40 9.48 -10.55
C ALA A 164 -8.56 9.32 -11.54
N ASP A 165 -9.63 8.64 -11.12
CA ASP A 165 -10.84 8.39 -11.92
C ASP A 165 -11.49 9.70 -12.38
N THR A 166 -11.66 10.67 -11.47
CA THR A 166 -12.24 11.98 -11.78
C THR A 166 -11.40 12.78 -12.78
N PHE A 167 -10.08 12.67 -12.71
CA PHE A 167 -9.19 13.30 -13.68
C PHE A 167 -9.11 12.53 -15.01
N CYS A 168 -9.31 11.21 -15.01
CA CYS A 168 -9.46 10.45 -16.24
C CYS A 168 -10.72 10.88 -17.02
N ALA A 169 -11.86 11.03 -16.32
CA ALA A 169 -13.10 11.49 -16.93
C ALA A 169 -12.96 12.92 -17.49
N GLU A 170 -12.37 13.84 -16.71
CA GLU A 170 -12.12 15.21 -17.17
C GLU A 170 -11.19 15.26 -18.38
N HIS A 171 -10.14 14.43 -18.42
CA HIS A 171 -9.27 14.34 -19.60
C HIS A 171 -10.06 13.90 -20.83
N ALA A 172 -10.84 12.81 -20.73
CA ALA A 172 -11.63 12.30 -21.84
C ALA A 172 -12.62 13.36 -22.34
N ARG A 173 -13.30 14.05 -21.43
CA ARG A 173 -14.24 15.12 -21.75
C ARG A 173 -13.57 16.29 -22.48
N THR A 174 -12.51 16.84 -21.91
CA THR A 174 -11.84 18.05 -22.43
C THR A 174 -11.04 17.80 -23.71
N LYS A 175 -10.64 16.56 -23.99
CA LYS A 175 -9.92 16.16 -25.22
C LYS A 175 -10.83 15.57 -26.31
N GLY A 176 -12.14 15.69 -26.15
CA GLY A 176 -13.13 15.26 -27.15
C GLY A 176 -13.15 13.75 -27.34
N GLY A 177 -13.20 13.00 -26.24
CA GLY A 177 -13.31 11.54 -26.22
C GLY A 177 -12.02 10.81 -25.85
N GLY A 178 -12.04 9.49 -26.05
CA GLY A 178 -10.98 8.58 -25.64
C GLY A 178 -11.52 7.41 -24.82
N THR A 179 -10.68 6.41 -24.59
CA THR A 179 -11.05 5.21 -23.84
C THR A 179 -10.34 5.20 -22.49
N VAL A 180 -11.10 5.31 -21.40
CA VAL A 180 -10.55 5.17 -20.05
C VAL A 180 -10.48 3.70 -19.66
N ILE A 181 -9.30 3.23 -19.27
CA ILE A 181 -9.10 1.90 -18.70
C ILE A 181 -9.05 2.00 -17.18
N THR A 182 -9.97 1.31 -16.49
CA THR A 182 -10.08 1.32 -15.03
C THR A 182 -10.55 -0.04 -14.47
N SER A 183 -10.54 -0.21 -13.16
CA SER A 183 -11.25 -1.28 -12.46
C SER A 183 -12.45 -0.76 -11.66
N ASP A 184 -12.66 0.56 -11.60
CA ASP A 184 -13.78 1.17 -10.89
C ASP A 184 -14.97 1.38 -11.83
N SER A 185 -16.10 0.75 -11.49
CA SER A 185 -17.34 0.90 -12.26
C SER A 185 -17.99 2.26 -12.09
N ASP A 186 -17.64 3.00 -11.03
CA ASP A 186 -18.19 4.33 -10.77
C ASP A 186 -17.82 5.36 -11.82
N LEU A 187 -16.78 5.10 -12.60
CA LEU A 187 -16.46 5.92 -13.75
C LEU A 187 -17.64 5.98 -14.75
N LEU A 188 -18.50 4.96 -14.82
CA LEU A 188 -19.71 4.98 -15.66
C LEU A 188 -20.81 5.95 -15.18
N VAL A 189 -20.65 6.50 -13.97
CA VAL A 189 -21.55 7.51 -13.39
C VAL A 189 -21.04 8.92 -13.72
N GLN A 190 -19.73 9.08 -13.82
CA GLN A 190 -19.10 10.36 -14.12
C GLN A 190 -19.44 10.84 -15.54
N ASP A 191 -19.28 12.13 -15.77
CA ASP A 191 -19.40 12.70 -17.11
C ASP A 191 -18.05 12.64 -17.84
N LEU A 192 -17.96 11.74 -18.82
CA LEU A 192 -16.79 11.61 -19.70
C LEU A 192 -16.96 12.34 -21.04
N GLY A 193 -18.12 12.95 -21.30
CA GLY A 193 -18.51 13.43 -22.63
C GLY A 193 -19.05 12.32 -23.56
N PRO A 194 -19.57 12.69 -24.74
CA PRO A 194 -20.35 11.80 -25.60
C PRO A 194 -19.53 10.74 -26.36
N ASP A 195 -18.26 11.05 -26.63
CA ASP A 195 -17.33 10.24 -27.45
C ASP A 195 -16.35 9.42 -26.61
N ALA A 196 -16.51 9.45 -25.29
CA ALA A 196 -15.65 8.74 -24.36
C ALA A 196 -16.25 7.39 -23.96
N GLU A 197 -15.35 6.47 -23.63
CA GLU A 197 -15.70 5.09 -23.37
C GLU A 197 -14.90 4.54 -22.21
N VAL A 198 -15.44 3.51 -21.56
CA VAL A 198 -14.78 2.82 -20.46
C VAL A 198 -14.51 1.37 -20.84
N VAL A 199 -13.30 0.90 -20.53
CA VAL A 199 -12.88 -0.50 -20.62
C VAL A 199 -12.39 -0.93 -19.25
N LEU A 200 -12.75 -2.15 -18.82
CA LEU A 200 -12.31 -2.65 -17.53
C LEU A 200 -11.06 -3.52 -17.65
N PHE A 201 -10.11 -3.35 -16.73
CA PHE A 201 -8.88 -4.15 -16.69
C PHE A 201 -9.14 -5.67 -16.68
N ARG A 202 -10.17 -6.12 -15.98
CA ARG A 202 -10.53 -7.55 -15.92
C ARG A 202 -10.86 -8.13 -17.30
N ASP A 203 -11.32 -7.29 -18.23
CA ASP A 203 -11.70 -7.68 -19.58
C ASP A 203 -10.49 -7.63 -20.55
N LEU A 204 -9.32 -7.22 -20.06
CA LEU A 204 -8.03 -7.15 -20.76
C LEU A 204 -7.07 -8.30 -20.39
N ALA A 205 -7.57 -9.33 -19.69
CA ALA A 205 -6.74 -10.46 -19.25
C ALA A 205 -6.05 -11.21 -20.41
N ASP A 206 -6.65 -11.19 -21.60
CA ASP A 206 -6.15 -11.86 -22.80
C ASP A 206 -5.13 -11.05 -23.61
N VAL A 207 -4.79 -9.82 -23.21
CA VAL A 207 -3.85 -8.96 -23.95
C VAL A 207 -2.51 -9.66 -24.20
N ARG A 208 -2.01 -10.43 -23.22
CA ARG A 208 -0.73 -11.18 -23.34
C ARG A 208 -0.85 -12.47 -24.16
N ASN A 209 -2.07 -12.99 -24.33
CA ASN A 209 -2.35 -14.18 -25.13
C ASN A 209 -2.85 -13.81 -26.54
N ALA A 210 -3.03 -12.52 -26.82
CA ALA A 210 -3.50 -12.03 -28.10
C ALA A 210 -2.49 -12.39 -29.18
N THR A 211 -2.97 -13.03 -30.26
CA THR A 211 -2.11 -13.36 -31.39
C THR A 211 -1.69 -12.06 -32.08
N ALA A 212 -0.39 -11.83 -32.23
CA ALA A 212 0.15 -10.70 -32.98
C ALA A 212 -0.58 -10.55 -34.33
N GLY A 213 -1.09 -9.35 -34.61
CA GLY A 213 -1.84 -9.02 -35.83
C GLY A 213 -3.34 -9.30 -35.80
N LYS A 214 -3.91 -9.82 -34.70
CA LYS A 214 -5.37 -9.87 -34.49
C LYS A 214 -5.86 -8.69 -33.66
N PRO A 215 -7.04 -8.13 -33.94
CA PRO A 215 -7.58 -7.05 -33.15
C PRO A 215 -7.96 -7.52 -31.74
N LEU A 216 -7.67 -6.69 -30.75
CA LEU A 216 -8.03 -6.90 -29.35
C LEU A 216 -9.49 -6.50 -29.15
N ILE A 217 -10.39 -7.50 -29.19
CA ILE A 217 -11.85 -7.28 -29.05
C ILE A 217 -12.28 -7.32 -27.59
N VAL A 218 -12.65 -6.15 -27.05
CA VAL A 218 -12.96 -5.98 -25.63
C VAL A 218 -14.38 -5.45 -25.43
N PRO A 219 -15.04 -5.76 -24.30
CA PRO A 219 -16.21 -5.03 -23.84
C PRO A 219 -15.87 -3.55 -23.60
N THR A 220 -16.62 -2.66 -24.23
CA THR A 220 -16.51 -1.20 -24.15
C THR A 220 -17.86 -0.62 -23.73
N TYR A 221 -17.82 0.36 -22.85
CA TYR A 221 -19.00 1.01 -22.30
C TYR A 221 -18.99 2.50 -22.67
N ALA A 222 -19.71 2.88 -23.72
CA ALA A 222 -19.93 4.27 -24.10
C ALA A 222 -21.21 4.79 -23.44
N LEU A 223 -21.13 5.92 -22.73
CA LEU A 223 -22.29 6.47 -22.02
C LEU A 223 -23.42 6.86 -22.97
N SER A 224 -23.08 7.41 -24.14
CA SER A 224 -24.04 7.75 -25.20
C SER A 224 -24.83 6.51 -25.68
N THR A 225 -24.15 5.37 -25.90
CA THR A 225 -24.80 4.11 -26.26
C THR A 225 -25.66 3.56 -25.12
N ILE A 226 -25.18 3.60 -23.87
CA ILE A 226 -25.93 3.13 -22.70
C ILE A 226 -27.22 3.94 -22.54
N ARG A 227 -27.12 5.27 -22.56
CA ARG A 227 -28.28 6.18 -22.47
C ARG A 227 -29.30 5.91 -23.56
N ARG A 228 -28.83 5.77 -24.82
CA ARG A 228 -29.69 5.44 -25.97
C ARG A 228 -30.42 4.11 -25.77
N ARG A 229 -29.72 3.06 -25.34
CA ARG A 229 -30.32 1.72 -25.12
C ARG A 229 -31.30 1.70 -23.95
N LEU A 230 -31.09 2.53 -22.92
CA LEU A 230 -32.00 2.70 -21.79
C LEU A 230 -33.12 3.72 -22.04
N SER A 231 -33.12 4.37 -23.21
CA SER A 231 -34.04 5.46 -23.56
C SER A 231 -34.01 6.61 -22.54
N LEU A 232 -32.84 6.90 -21.96
CA LEU A 232 -32.65 8.02 -21.03
C LEU A 232 -32.61 9.35 -21.80
N PRO A 233 -33.17 10.43 -21.25
CA PRO A 233 -33.30 11.71 -21.95
C PRO A 233 -31.96 12.44 -22.08
N GLY A 234 -31.68 12.90 -23.32
CA GLY A 234 -30.73 13.97 -23.65
C GLY A 234 -29.24 13.75 -23.33
N ASP A 235 -28.45 14.74 -23.74
CA ASP A 235 -27.02 14.91 -23.40
C ASP A 235 -26.84 15.56 -22.02
N ASP A 236 -27.80 15.44 -21.11
CA ASP A 236 -27.74 16.03 -19.77
C ASP A 236 -26.53 15.47 -19.01
N GLU A 237 -25.67 16.37 -18.52
CA GLU A 237 -24.42 16.07 -17.81
C GLU A 237 -24.68 15.37 -16.45
N GLY A 238 -25.93 15.29 -15.97
CA GLY A 238 -26.29 14.65 -14.70
C GLY A 238 -27.07 13.32 -14.79
N ILE A 239 -27.54 12.90 -15.98
CA ILE A 239 -28.56 11.83 -16.05
C ILE A 239 -28.04 10.46 -15.57
N MET A 240 -26.74 10.19 -15.72
CA MET A 240 -26.13 8.95 -15.21
C MET A 240 -25.97 8.98 -13.70
N VAL A 241 -25.75 10.16 -13.11
CA VAL A 241 -25.76 10.37 -11.65
C VAL A 241 -27.15 10.12 -11.10
N ASP A 242 -28.19 10.67 -11.76
CA ASP A 242 -29.59 10.42 -11.41
C ASP A 242 -29.93 8.92 -11.47
N PHE A 243 -29.55 8.23 -12.55
CA PHE A 243 -29.74 6.78 -12.70
C PHE A 243 -29.04 5.96 -11.62
N ALA A 244 -27.78 6.32 -11.33
CA ALA A 244 -27.00 5.65 -10.30
C ALA A 244 -27.57 5.87 -8.90
N PHE A 245 -28.12 7.05 -8.64
CA PHE A 245 -28.80 7.35 -7.37
C PHE A 245 -30.07 6.52 -7.21
N GLU A 246 -30.92 6.41 -8.24
CA GLU A 246 -32.10 5.51 -8.21
C GLU A 246 -31.68 4.06 -7.89
N LEU A 247 -30.63 3.56 -8.53
CA LEU A 247 -30.10 2.21 -8.27
C LEU A 247 -29.56 2.06 -6.85
N SER A 248 -28.94 3.10 -6.30
CA SER A 248 -28.43 3.08 -4.92
C SER A 248 -29.56 3.01 -3.89
N MET A 249 -30.73 3.60 -4.21
CA MET A 249 -31.91 3.62 -3.35
C MET A 249 -32.73 2.33 -3.45
N ASP A 250 -32.83 1.73 -4.63
CA ASP A 250 -33.47 0.42 -4.81
C ASP A 250 -32.67 -0.51 -5.76
N PRO A 251 -31.73 -1.30 -5.23
CA PRO A 251 -30.90 -2.21 -6.02
C PRO A 251 -31.63 -3.41 -6.62
N HIS A 252 -32.94 -3.57 -6.40
CA HIS A 252 -33.72 -4.71 -6.88
C HIS A 252 -34.46 -4.45 -8.18
N LEU A 253 -34.58 -3.18 -8.58
CA LEU A 253 -35.23 -2.78 -9.83
C LEU A 253 -34.43 -3.22 -11.05
N SER A 254 -35.15 -3.55 -12.13
CA SER A 254 -34.56 -3.81 -13.44
C SER A 254 -34.03 -2.50 -14.06
N ALA A 255 -33.12 -2.62 -15.04
CA ALA A 255 -32.56 -1.46 -15.73
C ALA A 255 -33.63 -0.57 -16.39
N THR A 256 -34.72 -1.18 -16.90
CA THR A 256 -35.84 -0.45 -17.50
C THR A 256 -36.67 0.31 -16.46
N GLU A 257 -36.98 -0.33 -15.31
CA GLU A 257 -37.69 0.31 -14.22
C GLU A 257 -36.89 1.48 -13.63
N LEU A 258 -35.58 1.29 -13.45
CA LEU A 258 -34.67 2.36 -13.03
C LEU A 258 -34.70 3.53 -14.01
N ALA A 259 -34.56 3.26 -15.31
CA ALA A 259 -34.61 4.30 -16.33
C ALA A 259 -35.93 5.08 -16.31
N ASP A 260 -37.06 4.41 -16.05
CA ASP A 260 -38.37 5.06 -15.93
C ASP A 260 -38.51 5.89 -14.65
N GLN A 261 -37.89 5.48 -13.54
CA GLN A 261 -37.83 6.27 -12.31
C GLN A 261 -36.92 7.49 -12.48
N THR A 262 -35.76 7.32 -13.11
CA THR A 262 -34.82 8.40 -13.44
C THR A 262 -35.50 9.49 -14.25
N LYS A 263 -36.26 9.14 -15.30
CA LYS A 263 -37.03 10.10 -16.12
C LYS A 263 -38.05 10.90 -15.29
N LYS A 264 -38.59 10.29 -14.23
CA LYS A 264 -39.56 10.92 -13.32
C LYS A 264 -38.87 11.68 -12.17
N GLY A 265 -37.55 11.52 -12.00
CA GLY A 265 -36.79 12.07 -10.87
C GLY A 265 -37.32 11.59 -9.51
N TYR A 266 -37.71 10.33 -9.39
CA TYR A 266 -38.43 9.82 -8.22
C TYR A 266 -37.58 9.91 -6.93
N ALA A 267 -36.43 9.24 -6.88
CA ALA A 267 -35.58 9.26 -5.70
C ALA A 267 -35.00 10.66 -5.45
N LYS A 268 -34.57 11.35 -6.52
CA LYS A 268 -34.03 12.71 -6.44
C LYS A 268 -34.99 13.69 -5.77
N THR A 269 -36.29 13.59 -6.08
CA THR A 269 -37.32 14.44 -5.46
C THR A 269 -37.63 14.01 -4.03
N LYS A 270 -37.64 12.70 -3.76
CA LYS A 270 -38.00 12.14 -2.45
C LYS A 270 -36.89 12.28 -1.41
N TYR A 271 -35.63 12.23 -1.84
CA TYR A 271 -34.41 12.20 -1.02
C TYR A 271 -33.42 13.26 -1.51
N ALA A 272 -33.86 14.52 -1.56
CA ALA A 272 -33.11 15.61 -2.17
C ALA A 272 -31.76 15.89 -1.48
N GLN A 273 -31.69 15.71 -0.16
CA GLN A 273 -30.45 15.92 0.59
C GLN A 273 -29.44 14.80 0.28
N GLU A 274 -29.87 13.54 0.35
CA GLU A 274 -29.04 12.37 0.04
C GLU A 274 -28.58 12.39 -1.42
N TYR A 275 -29.42 12.85 -2.34
CA TYR A 275 -29.05 13.07 -3.73
C TYR A 275 -27.92 14.10 -3.87
N THR A 276 -27.99 15.22 -3.14
CA THR A 276 -26.96 16.26 -3.19
C THR A 276 -25.61 15.70 -2.71
N GLU A 277 -25.61 14.99 -1.58
CA GLU A 277 -24.41 14.34 -1.03
C GLU A 277 -23.87 13.22 -1.95
N PHE A 278 -24.75 12.54 -2.70
CA PHE A 278 -24.37 11.54 -3.70
C PHE A 278 -23.74 12.18 -4.94
N ALA A 279 -24.40 13.20 -5.51
CA ALA A 279 -23.94 13.87 -6.73
C ALA A 279 -22.60 14.58 -6.54
N GLU A 280 -22.37 15.18 -5.36
CA GLU A 280 -21.08 15.81 -5.01
C GLU A 280 -19.88 14.85 -5.11
N GLN A 281 -20.08 13.53 -4.95
CA GLN A 281 -19.01 12.54 -5.03
C GLN A 281 -18.49 12.35 -6.46
N TYR A 282 -19.28 12.72 -7.47
CA TYR A 282 -18.93 12.58 -8.89
C TYR A 282 -18.58 13.93 -9.53
N ALA A 283 -18.59 15.02 -8.75
CA ALA A 283 -18.21 16.34 -9.23
C ALA A 283 -16.68 16.45 -9.39
N TYR A 284 -16.24 17.14 -10.44
CA TYR A 284 -14.82 17.45 -10.62
C TYR A 284 -14.36 18.48 -9.55
N PRO A 285 -13.24 18.23 -8.84
CA PRO A 285 -12.79 19.09 -7.75
C PRO A 285 -12.10 20.36 -8.27
N SER A 286 -12.85 21.25 -8.95
CA SER A 286 -12.33 22.45 -9.61
C SER A 286 -11.56 23.39 -8.68
N SER A 287 -12.06 23.58 -7.45
CA SER A 287 -11.45 24.46 -6.44
C SER A 287 -10.07 23.93 -6.02
N LEU A 288 -10.01 22.68 -5.56
CA LEU A 288 -8.74 22.02 -5.24
C LEU A 288 -7.78 21.98 -6.42
N ALA A 289 -8.27 21.62 -7.61
CA ALA A 289 -7.45 21.56 -8.81
C ALA A 289 -6.87 22.93 -9.19
N ALA A 290 -7.62 24.01 -9.01
CA ALA A 290 -7.13 25.37 -9.25
C ALA A 290 -6.12 25.80 -8.18
N GLY A 291 -6.39 25.55 -6.90
CA GLY A 291 -5.50 25.91 -5.79
C GLY A 291 -4.18 25.14 -5.81
N ALA A 292 -4.24 23.84 -6.12
CA ALA A 292 -3.08 22.97 -6.15
C ALA A 292 -2.09 23.30 -7.28
N LYS A 293 -2.48 24.02 -8.34
CA LYS A 293 -1.58 24.46 -9.42
C LYS A 293 -0.40 25.31 -8.94
N GLN A 294 -0.50 25.91 -7.75
CA GLN A 294 0.56 26.69 -7.13
C GLN A 294 1.67 25.83 -6.51
N TYR A 295 1.46 24.52 -6.43
CA TYR A 295 2.35 23.58 -5.78
C TYR A 295 2.72 22.46 -6.75
N ASP A 296 4.01 22.18 -6.88
CA ASP A 296 4.45 21.01 -7.64
C ASP A 296 4.28 19.73 -6.81
N ILE A 297 3.15 19.05 -7.02
CA ILE A 297 2.87 17.73 -6.44
C ILE A 297 3.27 16.57 -7.36
N THR A 298 3.75 16.87 -8.57
CA THR A 298 3.94 15.86 -9.63
C THR A 298 4.98 14.82 -9.29
N GLY A 299 5.94 15.14 -8.41
CA GLY A 299 6.97 14.23 -7.91
C GLY A 299 6.63 13.48 -6.62
N LEU A 300 5.45 13.74 -6.02
CA LEU A 300 5.10 13.18 -4.71
C LEU A 300 4.57 11.75 -4.82
N ASP A 301 4.73 10.99 -3.74
CA ASP A 301 3.96 9.77 -3.48
C ASP A 301 2.49 10.16 -3.20
N PRO A 302 1.49 9.35 -3.63
CA PRO A 302 0.08 9.61 -3.36
C PRO A 302 -0.24 9.98 -1.90
N ARG A 303 0.39 9.30 -0.92
CA ARG A 303 0.16 9.58 0.50
C ARG A 303 0.76 10.90 0.95
N VAL A 304 1.93 11.26 0.42
CA VAL A 304 2.60 12.52 0.73
C VAL A 304 1.85 13.69 0.09
N SER A 305 1.41 13.52 -1.16
CA SER A 305 0.53 14.47 -1.84
C SER A 305 -0.75 14.71 -1.04
N GLU A 306 -1.41 13.63 -0.58
CA GLU A 306 -2.66 13.73 0.17
C GLU A 306 -2.46 14.51 1.48
N LEU A 307 -1.37 14.23 2.21
CA LEU A 307 -1.04 14.93 3.45
C LEU A 307 -0.71 16.41 3.21
N ALA A 308 0.05 16.71 2.15
CA ALA A 308 0.36 18.09 1.77
C ALA A 308 -0.93 18.85 1.43
N LEU A 309 -1.80 18.28 0.60
CA LEU A 309 -3.05 18.90 0.18
C LEU A 309 -4.06 19.02 1.34
N GLN A 310 -4.15 18.04 2.25
CA GLN A 310 -4.94 18.17 3.49
C GLN A 310 -4.43 19.32 4.38
N SER A 311 -3.11 19.56 4.40
CA SER A 311 -2.50 20.63 5.18
C SER A 311 -2.82 22.00 4.57
N LEU A 312 -2.69 22.13 3.25
CA LEU A 312 -2.88 23.36 2.49
C LEU A 312 -4.35 23.73 2.29
N PHE A 313 -5.22 22.74 2.08
CA PHE A 313 -6.65 22.91 1.73
C PHE A 313 -7.57 22.16 2.72
N PRO A 314 -7.64 22.59 4.00
CA PRO A 314 -8.39 21.86 5.04
C PRO A 314 -9.91 21.82 4.85
N HIS A 315 -10.48 22.73 4.07
CA HIS A 315 -11.92 22.87 3.89
C HIS A 315 -12.46 22.17 2.63
N GLU A 316 -11.60 21.56 1.82
CA GLU A 316 -12.06 20.91 0.59
C GLU A 316 -12.96 19.70 0.92
N GLY A 317 -14.12 19.63 0.26
CA GLY A 317 -15.12 18.59 0.47
C GLY A 317 -15.86 18.66 1.81
N GLN A 318 -15.95 19.85 2.42
CA GLN A 318 -16.81 20.10 3.58
C GLN A 318 -17.83 21.21 3.29
N ASN A 319 -19.09 20.99 3.71
CA ASN A 319 -19.93 22.12 4.06
C ASN A 319 -19.29 22.85 5.26
N PRO A 320 -19.15 24.19 5.22
CA PRO A 320 -18.49 24.94 6.28
C PRO A 320 -19.30 24.87 7.58
N ASP A 321 -19.07 23.83 8.37
CA ASP A 321 -19.58 23.72 9.73
C ASP A 321 -18.54 24.34 10.68
N PRO A 322 -18.80 25.54 11.24
CA PRO A 322 -17.87 26.23 12.12
C PRO A 322 -17.60 25.49 13.45
N LYS A 323 -18.31 24.39 13.76
CA LYS A 323 -18.10 23.58 14.97
C LYS A 323 -17.17 22.38 14.78
N LYS A 324 -16.83 21.98 13.54
CA LYS A 324 -15.88 20.90 13.28
C LYS A 324 -14.49 21.50 13.03
N SER A 325 -13.53 21.18 13.90
CA SER A 325 -12.18 21.75 13.80
C SER A 325 -11.51 21.36 12.49
N ALA A 326 -11.26 22.33 11.62
CA ALA A 326 -10.51 22.22 10.36
C ALA A 326 -9.00 21.91 10.54
N ASP A 327 -8.60 21.48 11.73
CA ASP A 327 -7.20 21.38 12.18
C ASP A 327 -6.73 19.93 12.39
N GLU A 328 -7.55 18.96 11.98
CA GLU A 328 -7.24 17.54 12.06
C GLU A 328 -6.91 16.99 10.67
N ILE A 329 -5.74 16.36 10.56
CA ILE A 329 -5.26 15.68 9.36
C ILE A 329 -5.28 14.18 9.60
N PHE A 330 -5.65 13.43 8.58
CA PHE A 330 -5.67 11.97 8.63
C PHE A 330 -4.56 11.39 7.77
N ALA A 331 -3.70 10.59 8.37
CA ALA A 331 -2.72 9.76 7.68
C ALA A 331 -3.18 8.30 7.73
N PHE A 332 -3.07 7.58 6.63
CA PHE A 332 -3.34 6.14 6.61
C PHE A 332 -2.11 5.40 6.09
N GLU A 333 -1.41 4.79 7.03
CA GLU A 333 -0.26 3.97 6.72
C GLU A 333 -0.75 2.60 6.23
N PRO A 334 -0.14 2.05 5.17
CA PRO A 334 -0.57 0.77 4.65
C PRO A 334 -0.30 -0.35 5.68
N PRO A 335 -1.27 -1.26 5.91
CA PRO A 335 -1.04 -2.42 6.76
C PRO A 335 0.13 -3.27 6.23
N LEU A 336 1.10 -3.55 7.10
CA LEU A 336 2.27 -4.37 6.78
C LEU A 336 2.05 -5.80 7.25
N LEU A 337 2.68 -6.77 6.56
CA LEU A 337 2.71 -8.15 7.03
C LEU A 337 3.62 -8.24 8.26
N ASP A 338 3.01 -8.16 9.45
CA ASP A 338 3.71 -8.13 10.72
C ASP A 338 3.11 -9.13 11.73
N ASN A 339 3.79 -9.34 12.86
CA ASN A 339 3.25 -10.16 13.94
C ASN A 339 2.06 -9.46 14.62
N CYS A 340 0.86 -10.04 14.54
CA CYS A 340 -0.37 -9.44 15.07
C CYS A 340 -0.42 -9.39 16.61
N THR A 341 0.48 -10.10 17.30
CA THR A 341 0.58 -10.06 18.78
C THR A 341 1.50 -8.97 19.31
N ARG A 342 2.34 -8.38 18.44
CA ARG A 342 3.25 -7.27 18.77
C ARG A 342 2.54 -5.92 18.67
N THR A 343 3.23 -4.85 19.07
CA THR A 343 2.78 -3.49 18.69
C THR A 343 2.86 -3.34 17.17
N ASN A 344 2.15 -2.41 16.54
CA ASN A 344 2.20 -2.27 15.09
C ASN A 344 3.59 -1.76 14.63
N ALA A 345 4.05 -2.24 13.46
CA ALA A 345 5.38 -1.96 12.93
C ALA A 345 5.68 -0.47 12.60
N TRP A 346 4.67 0.39 12.59
CA TRP A 346 4.82 1.83 12.30
C TRP A 346 5.21 2.66 13.52
N GLU A 347 4.97 2.17 14.74
CA GLU A 347 5.22 2.93 15.97
C GLU A 347 6.71 3.30 16.17
N PRO A 348 7.69 2.38 15.99
CA PRO A 348 9.08 2.72 16.25
C PRO A 348 9.61 3.90 15.43
N SER A 349 9.10 4.03 14.20
CA SER A 349 9.51 5.08 13.25
C SER A 349 8.61 6.33 13.26
N ALA A 350 7.61 6.40 14.14
CA ALA A 350 6.70 7.54 14.27
C ALA A 350 7.40 8.89 14.41
N PRO A 351 8.55 9.04 15.12
CA PRO A 351 9.26 10.32 15.21
C PRO A 351 9.71 10.89 13.85
N ILE A 352 10.00 10.03 12.86
CA ILE A 352 10.38 10.45 11.51
C ILE A 352 9.18 11.09 10.80
N ARG A 353 8.00 10.44 10.88
CA ARG A 353 6.76 10.96 10.31
C ARG A 353 6.29 12.23 11.03
N ALA A 354 6.42 12.28 12.36
CA ALA A 354 6.13 13.47 13.14
C ALA A 354 6.97 14.66 12.68
N CYS A 355 8.27 14.46 12.42
CA CYS A 355 9.12 15.49 11.83
C CYS A 355 8.61 15.92 10.45
N ALA A 356 8.30 14.98 9.56
CA ALA A 356 7.78 15.28 8.22
C ALA A 356 6.50 16.11 8.27
N PHE A 357 5.48 15.66 9.00
CA PHE A 357 4.18 16.34 9.08
C PHE A 357 4.29 17.70 9.76
N SER A 358 5.26 17.87 10.66
CA SER A 358 5.51 19.16 11.29
C SER A 358 6.04 20.20 10.31
N LEU A 359 6.76 19.79 9.25
CA LEU A 359 7.24 20.68 8.19
C LEU A 359 6.09 21.21 7.33
N LEU A 360 5.01 20.45 7.15
CA LEU A 360 3.83 20.91 6.40
C LEU A 360 3.11 22.09 7.08
N GLN A 361 3.28 22.27 8.40
CA GLN A 361 2.75 23.43 9.11
C GLN A 361 3.37 24.75 8.63
N ILE A 362 4.60 24.70 8.10
CA ILE A 362 5.32 25.88 7.59
C ILE A 362 4.58 26.42 6.36
N LEU A 363 4.27 25.54 5.40
CA LEU A 363 3.56 25.91 4.18
C LEU A 363 2.10 26.28 4.43
N ALA A 364 1.45 25.58 5.35
CA ALA A 364 0.04 25.83 5.64
C ALA A 364 -0.21 27.20 6.32
N GLY A 365 0.85 27.89 6.79
CA GLY A 365 0.74 29.17 7.49
C GLY A 365 -0.10 29.12 8.79
N ARG A 366 -0.42 27.91 9.26
CA ARG A 366 -1.33 27.67 10.39
C ARG A 366 -0.86 26.48 11.21
N ARG A 367 -1.26 26.46 12.48
CA ARG A 367 -0.98 25.34 13.37
C ARG A 367 -1.89 24.15 13.04
N ILE A 368 -1.30 23.02 12.69
CA ILE A 368 -2.01 21.74 12.62
C ILE A 368 -2.17 21.25 14.06
N LYS A 369 -3.41 21.10 14.53
CA LYS A 369 -3.66 20.74 15.94
C LYS A 369 -3.43 19.26 16.20
N LYS A 370 -3.82 18.39 15.27
CA LYS A 370 -3.76 16.93 15.43
C LYS A 370 -3.50 16.26 14.09
N VAL A 371 -2.60 15.27 14.09
CA VAL A 371 -2.52 14.28 13.01
C VAL A 371 -2.95 12.95 13.59
N ARG A 372 -3.96 12.32 13.00
CA ARG A 372 -4.38 10.95 13.36
C ARG A 372 -3.85 9.97 12.34
N GLU A 373 -3.06 9.01 12.82
CA GLU A 373 -2.54 7.92 12.03
C GLU A 373 -3.42 6.68 12.18
N TYR A 374 -3.85 6.14 11.05
CA TYR A 374 -4.48 4.85 10.94
C TYR A 374 -3.47 3.85 10.38
N THR A 375 -3.01 2.94 11.23
CA THR A 375 -2.06 1.87 10.87
C THR A 375 -2.80 0.53 10.81
N ARG A 376 -2.38 -0.47 11.59
CA ARG A 376 -3.07 -1.75 11.73
C ARG A 376 -4.33 -1.60 12.58
N MET A 377 -5.49 -1.95 12.01
CA MET A 377 -6.79 -1.76 12.66
C MET A 377 -7.33 -3.06 13.26
N ALA A 378 -7.62 -3.05 14.56
CA ALA A 378 -8.26 -4.19 15.25
C ALA A 378 -9.80 -4.20 15.09
N SER A 379 -10.42 -3.03 14.88
CA SER A 379 -11.86 -2.88 14.71
C SER A 379 -12.20 -1.62 13.92
N MET A 380 -13.44 -1.53 13.43
CA MET A 380 -13.97 -0.33 12.77
C MET A 380 -14.21 0.85 13.70
N ALA A 381 -14.27 0.59 15.01
CA ALA A 381 -14.45 1.63 16.02
C ALA A 381 -13.13 2.34 16.39
N THR A 382 -11.99 1.95 15.81
CA THR A 382 -10.70 2.59 16.12
C THR A 382 -10.70 4.06 15.74
N ARG A 383 -10.12 4.89 16.62
CA ARG A 383 -9.97 6.33 16.40
C ARG A 383 -8.64 6.71 15.76
N GLY A 384 -7.77 5.73 15.49
CA GLY A 384 -6.39 5.97 15.09
C GLY A 384 -5.52 6.44 16.28
N SER A 385 -4.21 6.43 16.08
CA SER A 385 -3.24 6.96 17.04
C SER A 385 -3.06 8.47 16.79
N GLU A 386 -3.01 9.27 17.85
CA GLU A 386 -2.67 10.69 17.73
C GLU A 386 -1.15 10.83 17.69
N LEU A 387 -0.63 11.46 16.63
CA LEU A 387 0.79 11.71 16.47
C LEU A 387 1.12 13.12 16.94
N ASP A 388 2.00 13.20 17.94
CA ASP A 388 2.48 14.47 18.48
C ASP A 388 3.45 15.14 17.50
N LEU A 389 3.04 16.28 16.97
CA LEU A 389 3.89 17.07 16.09
C LEU A 389 5.03 17.75 16.86
N VAL A 390 6.18 17.86 16.19
CA VAL A 390 7.35 18.57 16.69
C VAL A 390 7.04 20.07 16.71
N PRO A 391 7.17 20.75 17.87
CA PRO A 391 7.02 22.21 17.92
C PRO A 391 8.01 22.89 16.96
N VAL A 392 7.58 23.94 16.27
CA VAL A 392 8.42 24.67 15.29
C VAL A 392 9.77 25.08 15.89
N ALA A 393 9.79 25.55 17.14
CA ALA A 393 11.00 25.92 17.86
C ALA A 393 12.02 24.77 18.09
N LYS A 394 11.59 23.50 17.99
CA LYS A 394 12.44 22.31 18.15
C LYS A 394 12.77 21.62 16.83
N LEU A 395 12.27 22.12 15.70
CA LEU A 395 12.46 21.47 14.40
C LEU A 395 13.93 21.38 14.00
N VAL A 396 14.68 22.49 14.10
CA VAL A 396 16.12 22.55 13.80
C VAL A 396 16.87 21.47 14.58
N GLN A 397 16.71 21.43 15.90
CA GLN A 397 17.35 20.45 16.77
C GLN A 397 16.98 19.00 16.38
N THR A 398 15.71 18.76 16.06
CA THR A 398 15.21 17.42 15.68
C THR A 398 15.84 16.97 14.35
N ILE A 399 15.88 17.86 13.36
CA ILE A 399 16.49 17.63 12.05
C ILE A 399 17.98 17.34 12.20
N ASP A 400 18.71 18.15 12.98
CA ASP A 400 20.14 17.96 13.19
C ASP A 400 20.48 16.67 13.94
N THR A 401 19.64 16.28 14.91
CA THR A 401 19.77 15.02 15.63
C THR A 401 19.60 13.83 14.67
N LEU A 402 18.57 13.86 13.82
CA LEU A 402 18.35 12.84 12.81
C LEU A 402 19.51 12.80 11.80
N ALA A 403 19.93 13.95 11.28
CA ALA A 403 21.04 14.04 10.35
C ALA A 403 22.34 13.47 10.94
N THR A 404 22.60 13.72 12.22
CA THR A 404 23.75 13.17 12.95
C THR A 404 23.67 11.65 13.06
N LEU A 405 22.51 11.10 13.40
CA LEU A 405 22.28 9.66 13.44
C LEU A 405 22.51 9.02 12.07
N LEU A 406 21.93 9.57 11.00
CA LEU A 406 22.10 9.08 9.64
C LEU A 406 23.57 9.07 9.21
N ARG A 407 24.33 10.14 9.50
CA ARG A 407 25.77 10.20 9.25
C ARG A 407 26.54 9.14 10.03
N ARG A 408 26.20 8.91 11.30
CA ARG A 408 26.86 7.90 12.14
C ARG A 408 26.62 6.50 11.61
N VAL A 409 25.36 6.15 11.29
CA VAL A 409 25.01 4.84 10.69
C VAL A 409 25.75 4.63 9.37
N ARG A 410 25.73 5.63 8.47
CA ARG A 410 26.44 5.56 7.19
C ARG A 410 27.95 5.38 7.36
N LYS A 411 28.57 6.09 8.30
CA LYS A 411 30.02 5.98 8.55
C LYS A 411 30.39 4.60 9.08
N SER A 412 29.61 4.05 10.01
CA SER A 412 29.92 2.75 10.63
C SER A 412 29.57 1.56 9.74
N VAL A 413 28.58 1.69 8.86
CA VAL A 413 28.04 0.59 8.02
C VAL A 413 28.17 0.96 6.53
N ALA A 414 29.33 1.51 6.14
CA ALA A 414 29.51 2.19 4.85
C ALA A 414 29.27 1.32 3.60
N ASN A 415 29.53 0.01 3.69
CA ASN A 415 29.62 -0.86 2.53
C ASN A 415 28.30 -1.54 2.12
N SER A 416 27.18 -1.24 2.79
CA SER A 416 25.89 -1.82 2.40
C SER A 416 24.70 -0.94 2.81
N PRO A 417 23.98 -0.34 1.83
CA PRO A 417 22.70 0.34 2.07
C PRO A 417 21.70 -0.51 2.86
N VAL A 418 21.62 -1.80 2.53
CA VAL A 418 20.75 -2.78 3.20
C VAL A 418 21.03 -2.83 4.70
N LEU A 419 22.30 -2.88 5.07
CA LEU A 419 22.68 -2.93 6.47
C LEU A 419 22.51 -1.58 7.17
N GLN A 420 22.67 -0.46 6.47
CA GLN A 420 22.46 0.87 7.04
C GLN A 420 21.02 1.04 7.52
N TRP A 421 20.03 0.75 6.67
CA TRP A 421 18.64 0.91 7.08
C TRP A 421 18.22 -0.16 8.10
N ALA A 422 18.76 -1.39 8.03
CA ALA A 422 18.46 -2.42 9.03
C ALA A 422 18.96 -1.99 10.41
N THR A 423 20.15 -1.36 10.44
CA THR A 423 20.71 -0.74 11.63
C THR A 423 19.81 0.39 12.14
N LEU A 424 19.36 1.28 11.25
CA LEU A 424 18.51 2.40 11.64
C LEU A 424 17.15 1.93 12.20
N ALA A 425 16.50 0.99 11.54
CA ALA A 425 15.24 0.42 12.00
C ALA A 425 15.39 -0.28 13.36
N SER A 426 16.46 -1.06 13.53
CA SER A 426 16.78 -1.71 14.81
C SER A 426 17.04 -0.69 15.92
N TYR A 427 17.70 0.43 15.62
CA TYR A 427 17.87 1.53 16.58
C TYR A 427 16.51 2.10 17.01
N TYR A 428 15.60 2.36 16.08
CA TYR A 428 14.27 2.88 16.41
C TYR A 428 13.44 1.90 17.23
N ASP A 429 13.46 0.60 16.90
CA ASP A 429 12.84 -0.45 17.73
C ASP A 429 13.42 -0.44 19.16
N MET A 430 14.75 -0.46 19.32
CA MET A 430 15.39 -0.44 20.63
C MET A 430 15.00 0.79 21.46
N GLN A 431 15.04 1.98 20.86
CA GLN A 431 14.71 3.23 21.55
C GLN A 431 13.23 3.31 21.93
N TRP A 432 12.34 2.92 21.01
CA TRP A 432 10.91 2.90 21.27
C TRP A 432 10.55 1.87 22.34
N SER A 433 11.12 0.67 22.26
CA SER A 433 10.92 -0.41 23.22
C SER A 433 11.40 -0.01 24.62
N LYS A 434 12.58 0.62 24.73
CA LYS A 434 13.11 1.19 25.98
C LYS A 434 12.17 2.25 26.57
N ALA A 435 11.70 3.19 25.75
CA ALA A 435 10.81 4.26 26.19
C ALA A 435 9.43 3.77 26.65
N ASN A 436 8.97 2.63 26.13
CA ASN A 436 7.65 2.06 26.43
C ASN A 436 7.69 0.84 27.37
N GLY A 437 8.85 0.48 27.92
CA GLY A 437 9.00 -0.67 28.80
C GLY A 437 8.67 -2.00 28.12
N LYS A 438 8.92 -2.13 26.82
CA LYS A 438 8.66 -3.32 26.00
C LYS A 438 9.96 -4.01 25.58
N ALA A 439 9.85 -5.27 25.19
CA ALA A 439 10.96 -6.00 24.60
C ALA A 439 11.15 -5.59 23.14
N SER A 440 12.42 -5.33 22.76
CA SER A 440 12.81 -5.01 21.39
C SER A 440 12.75 -6.27 20.53
N VAL A 441 12.04 -6.16 19.40
CA VAL A 441 11.84 -7.28 18.48
C VAL A 441 13.16 -7.67 17.83
N CYS A 442 13.97 -6.71 17.41
CA CYS A 442 15.25 -7.02 16.80
C CYS A 442 16.20 -7.70 17.80
N LEU A 443 16.19 -7.32 19.09
CA LEU A 443 16.99 -7.98 20.11
C LEU A 443 16.52 -9.41 20.39
N GLU A 444 15.22 -9.67 20.44
CA GLU A 444 14.70 -11.04 20.60
C GLU A 444 15.09 -11.93 19.41
N VAL A 445 14.97 -11.43 18.17
CA VAL A 445 15.42 -12.16 16.98
C VAL A 445 16.91 -12.49 17.10
N MET A 446 17.74 -11.54 17.55
CA MET A 446 19.19 -11.75 17.72
C MET A 446 19.50 -12.76 18.84
N TYR A 447 18.91 -12.60 20.03
CA TYR A 447 19.25 -13.40 21.21
C TYR A 447 18.61 -14.79 21.21
N GLU A 448 17.37 -14.92 20.75
CA GLU A 448 16.56 -16.13 20.95
C GLU A 448 16.37 -16.97 19.68
N GLU A 449 16.45 -16.34 18.50
CA GLU A 449 16.11 -17.00 17.22
C GLU A 449 17.31 -17.19 16.28
N THR A 450 18.34 -16.34 16.40
CA THR A 450 19.53 -16.39 15.55
C THR A 450 20.55 -17.37 16.10
N SER A 451 20.98 -18.33 15.27
CA SER A 451 22.03 -19.28 15.62
C SER A 451 23.39 -18.61 15.88
N VAL A 452 24.33 -19.31 16.53
CA VAL A 452 25.70 -18.81 16.78
C VAL A 452 26.40 -18.34 15.48
N GLY A 453 26.07 -18.97 14.35
CA GLY A 453 26.57 -18.59 13.02
C GLY A 453 25.98 -17.29 12.45
N GLY A 454 25.01 -16.66 13.12
CA GLY A 454 24.32 -15.47 12.62
C GLY A 454 23.23 -15.75 11.60
N MET A 455 22.80 -17.01 11.51
CA MET A 455 21.79 -17.45 10.53
C MET A 455 20.48 -17.75 11.24
N LEU A 456 19.36 -17.33 10.63
CA LEU A 456 18.03 -17.78 11.03
C LEU A 456 17.73 -19.13 10.36
N ASP A 457 17.46 -20.15 11.17
CA ASP A 457 17.18 -21.51 10.68
C ASP A 457 15.79 -21.63 10.03
N ARG A 458 14.86 -20.76 10.41
CA ARG A 458 13.48 -20.72 9.91
C ARG A 458 12.93 -19.30 9.91
N VAL A 459 11.84 -19.08 9.19
CA VAL A 459 11.05 -17.85 9.27
C VAL A 459 10.25 -17.87 10.58
N THR A 460 10.31 -16.78 11.33
CA THR A 460 9.56 -16.57 12.58
C THR A 460 8.71 -15.31 12.46
N TRP A 461 7.65 -15.22 13.25
CA TRP A 461 6.81 -14.01 13.26
C TRP A 461 7.57 -12.78 13.75
N ASP A 462 8.54 -12.94 14.64
CA ASP A 462 9.35 -11.82 15.13
C ASP A 462 10.35 -11.35 14.05
N ALA A 463 10.95 -12.25 13.27
CA ALA A 463 11.75 -11.87 12.11
C ALA A 463 10.91 -11.18 11.01
N VAL A 464 9.67 -11.66 10.77
CA VAL A 464 8.71 -11.00 9.88
C VAL A 464 8.32 -9.61 10.40
N HIS A 465 8.11 -9.48 11.71
CA HIS A 465 7.80 -8.19 12.33
C HIS A 465 8.96 -7.21 12.21
N TRP A 466 10.20 -7.66 12.44
CA TRP A 466 11.39 -6.83 12.27
C TRP A 466 11.59 -6.37 10.81
N LEU A 467 11.22 -7.20 9.82
CA LEU A 467 11.16 -6.78 8.42
C LEU A 467 10.09 -5.71 8.19
N ALA A 468 8.92 -5.85 8.81
CA ALA A 468 7.86 -4.84 8.70
C ALA A 468 8.30 -3.50 9.33
N GLU A 469 8.93 -3.50 10.50
CA GLU A 469 9.47 -2.27 11.13
C GLU A 469 10.54 -1.59 10.27
N THR A 470 11.38 -2.42 9.64
CA THR A 470 12.34 -2.00 8.65
C THR A 470 11.68 -1.29 7.46
N GLN A 471 10.64 -1.90 6.88
CA GLN A 471 9.90 -1.32 5.75
C GLN A 471 9.19 -0.03 6.16
N ALA A 472 8.60 0.00 7.37
CA ALA A 472 7.96 1.20 7.93
C ALA A 472 8.97 2.34 8.13
N THR A 473 10.18 2.05 8.60
CA THR A 473 11.24 3.05 8.78
C THR A 473 11.70 3.61 7.43
N LEU A 474 11.92 2.74 6.45
CA LEU A 474 12.29 3.16 5.09
C LEU A 474 11.21 4.04 4.45
N TYR A 475 9.93 3.64 4.57
CA TYR A 475 8.84 4.42 4.02
C TYR A 475 8.64 5.75 4.77
N SER A 476 8.83 5.76 6.10
CA SER A 476 8.81 7.01 6.88
C SER A 476 9.93 7.97 6.46
N LEU A 477 11.12 7.46 6.14
CA LEU A 477 12.20 8.28 5.56
C LEU A 477 11.87 8.77 4.15
N ARG A 478 11.19 7.97 3.33
CA ARG A 478 10.69 8.40 2.01
C ARG A 478 9.68 9.54 2.15
N VAL A 479 8.74 9.43 3.08
CA VAL A 479 7.78 10.50 3.42
C VAL A 479 8.54 11.77 3.80
N LEU A 480 9.49 11.68 4.74
CA LEU A 480 10.30 12.83 5.15
C LEU A 480 11.11 13.42 3.99
N LYS A 481 11.74 12.59 3.16
CA LYS A 481 12.50 13.02 1.97
C LYS A 481 11.64 13.86 1.05
N GLN A 482 10.47 13.34 0.66
CA GLN A 482 9.57 14.04 -0.25
C GLN A 482 9.00 15.31 0.37
N THR A 483 8.64 15.29 1.67
CA THR A 483 8.17 16.49 2.36
C THR A 483 9.26 17.56 2.46
N VAL A 484 10.50 17.21 2.79
CA VAL A 484 11.63 18.16 2.82
C VAL A 484 11.84 18.79 1.44
N GLN A 485 11.82 17.99 0.36
CA GLN A 485 11.94 18.50 -1.00
C GLN A 485 10.78 19.44 -1.36
N PHE A 486 9.56 19.04 -1.05
CA PHE A 486 8.35 19.82 -1.33
C PHE A 486 8.36 21.17 -0.60
N VAL A 487 8.67 21.19 0.69
CA VAL A 487 8.73 22.42 1.49
C VAL A 487 9.83 23.36 1.00
N LEU A 488 11.02 22.82 0.67
CA LEU A 488 12.10 23.63 0.14
C LEU A 488 11.79 24.23 -1.24
N GLU A 489 10.98 23.56 -2.06
CA GLU A 489 10.61 24.08 -3.37
C GLU A 489 9.48 25.11 -3.27
N ALA A 490 8.40 24.77 -2.57
CA ALA A 490 7.25 25.66 -2.40
C ALA A 490 7.62 27.01 -1.79
N CYS A 491 8.55 27.06 -0.84
CA CYS A 491 8.98 28.34 -0.27
C CYS A 491 9.90 29.17 -1.16
N LYS A 492 10.61 28.57 -2.13
CA LYS A 492 11.34 29.37 -3.13
C LYS A 492 10.37 30.07 -4.06
N ASP A 493 9.34 29.36 -4.49
CA ASP A 493 8.36 29.85 -5.47
C ASP A 493 7.45 30.94 -4.88
N GLN A 494 7.11 30.82 -3.59
CA GLN A 494 6.23 31.78 -2.90
C GLN A 494 6.95 33.05 -2.41
N ASN A 495 8.27 33.16 -2.60
CA ASN A 495 9.11 34.26 -2.08
C ASN A 495 9.00 34.43 -0.54
N ASP A 496 8.56 33.37 0.14
CA ASP A 496 8.48 33.28 1.60
C ASP A 496 9.83 32.82 2.14
N SER A 497 10.48 33.64 2.96
CA SER A 497 11.77 33.26 3.52
C SER A 497 11.59 32.25 4.67
N LEU A 498 12.04 31.01 4.48
CA LEU A 498 12.32 30.14 5.63
C LEU A 498 13.32 30.84 6.55
N ASP A 499 13.17 30.60 7.85
CA ASP A 499 14.23 30.86 8.80
C ASP A 499 15.57 30.27 8.30
N ALA A 500 16.65 31.06 8.37
CA ALA A 500 17.93 30.71 7.79
C ALA A 500 18.55 29.44 8.41
N ALA A 501 18.35 29.23 9.72
CA ALA A 501 18.86 28.05 10.41
C ALA A 501 18.06 26.80 10.00
N LEU A 502 16.74 26.92 9.88
CA LEU A 502 15.90 25.84 9.38
C LEU A 502 16.21 25.48 7.93
N SER A 503 16.37 26.48 7.05
CA SER A 503 16.77 26.29 5.66
C SER A 503 18.09 25.53 5.54
N THR A 504 19.10 25.93 6.34
CA THR A 504 20.41 25.25 6.38
C THR A 504 20.29 23.80 6.83
N SER A 505 19.52 23.55 7.89
CA SER A 505 19.33 22.21 8.47
C SER A 505 18.59 21.29 7.49
N LEU A 506 17.54 21.80 6.85
CA LEU A 506 16.79 21.09 5.81
C LEU A 506 17.64 20.80 4.58
N GLY A 507 18.47 21.74 4.14
CA GLY A 507 19.44 21.52 3.06
C GLY A 507 20.40 20.38 3.39
N SER A 508 20.98 20.39 4.59
CA SER A 508 21.88 19.31 5.03
C SER A 508 21.19 17.96 5.14
N LEU A 509 19.95 17.92 5.64
CA LEU A 509 19.15 16.70 5.71
C LEU A 509 18.75 16.20 4.32
N LYS A 510 18.35 17.10 3.41
CA LYS A 510 18.01 16.76 2.01
C LYS A 510 19.16 16.04 1.33
N GLU A 511 20.38 16.56 1.43
CA GLU A 511 21.56 15.91 0.85
C GLU A 511 21.78 14.49 1.38
N LEU A 512 21.50 14.23 2.66
CA LEU A 512 21.55 12.88 3.21
C LEU A 512 20.42 11.99 2.69
N LEU A 513 19.19 12.49 2.64
CA LEU A 513 18.01 11.73 2.21
C LEU A 513 17.99 11.45 0.70
N LEU A 514 18.68 12.25 -0.11
CA LEU A 514 18.84 12.02 -1.54
C LEU A 514 19.76 10.83 -1.86
N LEU A 515 20.63 10.44 -0.94
CA LEU A 515 21.53 9.31 -1.16
C LEU A 515 20.75 7.99 -1.23
N PRO A 516 20.94 7.17 -2.29
CA PRO A 516 20.32 5.85 -2.38
C PRO A 516 20.70 4.93 -1.22
N SER A 517 21.87 5.16 -0.60
CA SER A 517 22.30 4.43 0.58
C SER A 517 21.46 4.71 1.83
N THR A 518 20.78 5.85 1.87
CA THR A 518 19.98 6.31 3.00
C THR A 518 18.49 6.08 2.76
N VAL A 519 17.98 6.49 1.60
CA VAL A 519 16.60 6.22 1.17
C VAL A 519 16.63 5.50 -0.17
N PRO A 520 16.69 4.16 -0.18
CA PRO A 520 16.66 3.38 -1.42
C PRO A 520 15.32 3.55 -2.15
N PRO A 521 15.29 3.35 -3.48
CA PRO A 521 14.04 3.30 -4.22
C PRO A 521 13.19 2.10 -3.78
N LEU A 522 11.87 2.15 -4.01
CA LEU A 522 10.95 1.09 -3.57
C LEU A 522 11.32 -0.29 -4.14
N LYS A 523 11.84 -0.35 -5.37
CA LYS A 523 12.29 -1.59 -6.01
C LYS A 523 13.36 -2.36 -5.22
N ASP A 524 14.12 -1.64 -4.38
CA ASP A 524 15.21 -2.18 -3.56
C ASP A 524 14.79 -2.42 -2.10
N TYR A 525 13.50 -2.28 -1.77
CA TYR A 525 13.02 -2.54 -0.41
C TYR A 525 13.22 -4.02 -0.03
N PRO A 526 13.54 -4.28 1.25
CA PRO A 526 13.82 -5.63 1.70
C PRO A 526 12.58 -6.52 1.65
N THR A 527 12.84 -7.80 1.38
CA THR A 527 11.84 -8.89 1.36
C THR A 527 12.23 -9.97 2.36
N LEU A 528 11.38 -10.97 2.60
CA LEU A 528 11.65 -12.06 3.54
C LEU A 528 12.99 -12.76 3.30
N ARG A 529 13.44 -12.83 2.04
CA ARG A 529 14.68 -13.53 1.65
C ARG A 529 15.93 -12.97 2.31
N ILE A 530 15.94 -11.67 2.61
CA ILE A 530 17.13 -11.04 3.19
C ILE A 530 17.28 -11.37 4.68
N LEU A 531 16.23 -11.81 5.37
CA LEU A 531 16.25 -12.05 6.82
C LEU A 531 17.20 -13.17 7.23
N ARG A 532 17.34 -14.20 6.38
CA ARG A 532 18.07 -15.44 6.70
C ARG A 532 19.50 -15.20 7.21
N ASP A 533 20.22 -14.29 6.55
CA ASP A 533 21.63 -13.99 6.85
C ASP A 533 21.85 -12.53 7.32
N LEU A 534 20.76 -11.76 7.50
CA LEU A 534 20.83 -10.37 7.95
C LEU A 534 21.59 -10.22 9.28
N PRO A 535 21.34 -11.04 10.33
CA PRO A 535 22.09 -10.94 11.58
C PRO A 535 23.61 -11.13 11.39
N ALA A 536 24.02 -12.15 10.62
CA ALA A 536 25.42 -12.40 10.30
C ALA A 536 26.05 -11.20 9.56
N LYS A 537 25.35 -10.64 8.57
CA LYS A 537 25.82 -9.48 7.81
C LYS A 537 25.94 -8.23 8.68
N LEU A 538 24.98 -7.97 9.58
CA LEU A 538 25.05 -6.86 10.53
C LEU A 538 26.24 -7.01 11.48
N LYS A 539 26.51 -8.23 11.97
CA LYS A 539 27.68 -8.50 12.80
C LYS A 539 28.99 -8.26 12.03
N GLY A 540 29.09 -8.80 10.82
CA GLY A 540 30.28 -8.66 9.96
C GLY A 540 30.57 -7.22 9.56
N ALA A 541 29.54 -6.39 9.40
CA ALA A 541 29.67 -4.97 9.08
C ALA A 541 29.86 -4.07 10.32
N GLY A 542 29.97 -4.62 11.53
CA GLY A 542 30.12 -3.84 12.76
C GLY A 542 28.85 -3.10 13.22
N ALA A 543 27.70 -3.34 12.58
CA ALA A 543 26.43 -2.69 12.93
C ALA A 543 25.96 -3.05 14.34
N LEU A 544 26.14 -4.30 14.77
CA LEU A 544 25.75 -4.73 16.12
C LEU A 544 26.55 -4.00 17.22
N LYS A 545 27.81 -3.65 16.94
CA LYS A 545 28.62 -2.84 17.85
C LYS A 545 28.06 -1.42 17.96
N LEU A 546 27.75 -0.80 16.82
CA LEU A 546 27.13 0.52 16.80
C LEU A 546 25.78 0.52 17.53
N LEU A 547 24.94 -0.50 17.32
CA LEU A 547 23.65 -0.61 18.01
C LEU A 547 23.82 -0.74 19.52
N ALA A 548 24.74 -1.57 19.99
CA ALA A 548 25.04 -1.69 21.41
C ALA A 548 25.51 -0.36 22.02
N GLU A 549 26.34 0.41 21.29
CA GLU A 549 26.76 1.75 21.71
C GLU A 549 25.60 2.75 21.74
N LEU A 550 24.70 2.72 20.75
CA LEU A 550 23.57 3.65 20.66
C LEU A 550 22.45 3.34 21.67
N ALA A 551 22.28 2.07 22.03
CA ALA A 551 21.25 1.61 22.95
C ALA A 551 21.73 1.47 24.41
N ASP A 552 22.99 1.83 24.69
CA ASP A 552 23.65 1.67 25.99
C ASP A 552 23.65 0.22 26.52
N ILE A 553 24.03 -0.75 25.67
CA ILE A 553 24.09 -2.19 26.02
C ILE A 553 25.56 -2.59 26.26
N PRO A 554 26.05 -2.63 27.52
CA PRO A 554 27.49 -2.76 27.80
C PRO A 554 28.07 -4.12 27.39
N GLU A 555 27.26 -5.18 27.46
CA GLU A 555 27.69 -6.54 27.14
C GLU A 555 27.79 -6.83 25.63
N GLY A 556 27.33 -5.88 24.81
CA GLY A 556 27.17 -6.07 23.37
C GLY A 556 26.00 -7.00 23.00
N ILE A 557 25.62 -6.96 21.72
CA ILE A 557 24.58 -7.83 21.16
C ILE A 557 25.21 -9.17 20.76
N LYS A 558 24.59 -10.26 21.19
CA LYS A 558 25.06 -11.65 21.04
C LYS A 558 23.97 -12.48 20.34
N PHE A 559 24.35 -13.66 19.85
CA PHE A 559 23.42 -14.63 19.28
C PHE A 559 23.11 -15.76 20.26
N LYS A 560 22.06 -16.53 19.96
CA LYS A 560 21.64 -17.68 20.77
C LYS A 560 22.80 -18.63 21.01
N ALA A 561 23.09 -18.91 22.29
CA ALA A 561 24.11 -19.88 22.65
C ALA A 561 23.71 -21.31 22.23
N GLU A 562 24.68 -22.12 21.78
CA GLU A 562 24.41 -23.54 21.55
C GLU A 562 23.99 -24.22 22.85
N VAL A 563 22.79 -24.80 22.85
CA VAL A 563 22.38 -25.74 23.91
C VAL A 563 23.29 -26.96 23.78
N LYS A 564 24.29 -27.08 24.67
CA LYS A 564 25.09 -28.30 24.81
C LYS A 564 24.14 -29.46 25.10
N LYS A 565 23.73 -30.22 24.08
CA LYS A 565 23.11 -31.53 24.28
C LYS A 565 24.11 -32.38 25.05
N ASN A 566 23.86 -32.59 26.33
CA ASN A 566 24.62 -33.54 27.14
C ASN A 566 24.57 -34.90 26.44
N LYS A 567 25.67 -35.27 25.77
CA LYS A 567 25.93 -36.65 25.34
C LYS A 567 26.10 -37.47 26.63
N ASN A 568 24.99 -37.89 27.22
CA ASN A 568 25.02 -38.88 28.28
C ASN A 568 25.56 -40.19 27.68
N LYS A 569 26.77 -40.52 28.11
CA LYS A 569 27.48 -41.77 27.90
C LYS A 569 26.60 -42.93 28.37
N ASN A 570 25.96 -43.65 27.45
CA ASN A 570 25.51 -45.01 27.74
C ASN A 570 26.74 -45.92 27.78
N LYS A 571 27.31 -46.11 28.98
CA LYS A 571 28.20 -47.23 29.30
C LYS A 571 27.58 -48.06 30.43
N SER A 572 27.52 -49.37 30.15
CA SER A 572 27.08 -50.50 30.99
C SER A 572 25.55 -50.77 30.96
N LYS A 573 25.05 -51.99 30.77
CA LYS A 573 25.59 -53.31 31.11
C LYS A 573 25.28 -54.38 30.05
N LYS A 574 26.29 -55.22 29.85
CA LYS A 574 26.31 -56.51 29.16
C LYS A 574 25.58 -57.57 30.02
N ARG A 575 24.53 -58.23 29.49
CA ARG A 575 24.04 -59.56 29.91
C ARG A 575 23.08 -60.07 28.80
N LYS A 576 23.59 -60.88 27.88
CA LYS A 576 23.56 -62.37 27.83
C LYS A 576 22.30 -62.86 27.10
N ARG A 577 22.49 -63.31 25.85
CA ARG A 577 21.53 -64.08 25.04
C ARG A 577 21.19 -65.39 25.74
N SER A 578 19.91 -65.77 25.69
CA SER A 578 19.46 -67.15 25.68
C SER A 578 18.20 -67.23 24.80
N ASP A 579 18.24 -68.17 23.86
CA ASP A 579 17.19 -68.51 22.90
C ASP A 579 16.00 -69.25 23.54
N HIS A 580 14.96 -69.43 22.70
CA HIS A 580 13.70 -70.19 22.83
C HIS A 580 12.45 -69.31 23.04
N ALA A 581 11.32 -69.46 22.36
CA ALA A 581 10.90 -70.25 21.19
C ALA A 581 9.51 -69.73 20.73
N ALA A 582 9.22 -69.86 19.43
CA ALA A 582 7.94 -70.13 18.75
C ALA A 582 6.60 -69.43 19.12
N GLY A 583 5.91 -68.89 18.10
CA GLY A 583 4.43 -68.92 17.99
C GLY A 583 3.76 -67.62 17.50
N PRO A 584 2.64 -67.65 16.72
CA PRO A 584 2.47 -66.79 15.54
C PRO A 584 1.32 -65.75 15.57
N ALA A 585 1.42 -64.81 14.62
CA ALA A 585 0.36 -64.16 13.80
C ALA A 585 -0.79 -63.35 14.45
N ALA A 586 -0.85 -62.05 14.12
CA ALA A 586 -2.01 -61.26 13.63
C ALA A 586 -1.53 -59.79 13.52
N GLY A 587 -1.62 -59.03 12.42
CA GLY A 587 -2.71 -58.92 11.47
C GLY A 587 -3.66 -57.80 11.93
N GLY A 588 -3.38 -56.53 11.59
CA GLY A 588 -4.30 -55.44 11.92
C GLY A 588 -3.81 -54.04 11.55
N LYS A 589 -4.06 -53.62 10.30
CA LYS A 589 -4.11 -52.20 9.91
C LYS A 589 -5.30 -51.56 10.63
N ALA A 590 -5.11 -50.40 11.27
CA ALA A 590 -6.22 -49.55 11.71
C ALA A 590 -6.12 -48.20 10.99
N THR A 591 -6.99 -48.07 10.01
CA THR A 591 -7.32 -46.86 9.26
C THR A 591 -8.21 -45.94 10.09
N THR A 592 -7.96 -44.65 9.91
CA THR A 592 -8.72 -43.48 10.34
C THR A 592 -10.20 -43.53 9.94
N ASN A 593 -11.12 -43.49 10.90
CA ASN A 593 -12.50 -43.06 10.68
C ASN A 593 -12.92 -42.10 11.83
N PRO A 594 -13.30 -40.83 11.52
CA PRO A 594 -13.57 -39.78 12.51
C PRO A 594 -15.03 -39.71 13.02
N PHE A 595 -15.86 -40.73 12.84
CA PHE A 595 -17.28 -40.70 13.27
C PHE A 595 -17.62 -41.50 14.54
N SER A 596 -16.64 -41.78 15.42
CA SER A 596 -16.87 -42.54 16.66
C SER A 596 -17.38 -41.70 17.85
N VAL A 597 -17.89 -40.49 17.64
CA VAL A 597 -18.45 -39.65 18.72
C VAL A 597 -19.88 -39.26 18.39
N LEU A 598 -20.77 -40.25 18.35
CA LEU A 598 -22.21 -40.06 18.54
C LEU A 598 -22.76 -41.31 19.23
N GLY A 599 -23.08 -41.21 20.53
CA GLY A 599 -23.97 -42.15 21.20
C GLY A 599 -23.78 -42.34 22.70
N VAL A 600 -24.67 -41.66 23.45
CA VAL A 600 -25.33 -42.08 24.73
C VAL A 600 -24.43 -42.11 25.98
N GLU A 601 -24.68 -41.40 27.08
CA GLU A 601 -25.93 -41.02 27.78
C GLU A 601 -26.17 -39.52 27.99
#